data_AF-A0A4C1ZDJ8-F1
#
_entry.id   AF-A0A4C1ZDJ8-F1
#
_cell.length_a   1.000
_cell.length_b   1.000
_cell.length_c   1.000
_cell.angle_alpha   90.00
_cell.angle_beta   90.00
_cell.angle_gamma   90.00
#
_symmetry.space_group_name_H-M   'P 1'
#
loop_
_entity.id
_entity.type
_entity.pdbx_description
1 polymer ?
#
loop_
_entity_poly.entity_id
_entity_poly.type
_entity_poly.pdbx_seq_one_letter_code
_entity_poly.pdbx_strand_id
1 'polypeptide(L)'
;MLGLYHANENDASIMRKIIDSMSNLVQSDDIFVLDIGFRDVVPLLQSKEFKVMMPSIKGKRKQLTAKEANESRSVTKIRWVVEAKHGALKQRFKLLDQTLDNKMLPNIKSLYRIASYLLNLFSKPLTSDIHMSNEIYEQMISKNYSENILAVEVEQKGWMRKKLPFQMFSSNDITDFPQLSEPELKLLFTGSYQLGQAISYLAELLDENGAFKMAYVKDQTKILKIQVQSRHISKKVYRCFIKYHPEAEGIHTIQQYCCECANGLRTVGCCSHVAAVIYYLSHGRYLSKIQRPNERLSSLFQNEGLTVTIETDSDDD
;
A
#
# COMPACT_ATOMS: atom_id res chain seq x y z
N MET A 1 26.36 6.56 -22.59
CA MET A 1 25.96 7.99 -22.48
C MET A 1 24.79 8.05 -21.51
N LEU A 2 24.84 8.85 -20.45
CA LEU A 2 23.84 8.92 -19.35
C LEU A 2 22.54 9.64 -19.77
N GLY A 3 22.04 9.37 -20.97
CA GLY A 3 20.89 10.05 -21.59
C GLY A 3 21.30 11.24 -22.46
N LEU A 4 20.34 11.93 -23.09
CA LEU A 4 18.87 11.78 -22.97
C LEU A 4 18.30 10.50 -23.61
N TYR A 5 17.12 10.09 -23.14
CA TYR A 5 16.35 8.96 -23.68
C TYR A 5 15.01 9.44 -24.22
N HIS A 6 14.50 8.76 -25.24
CA HIS A 6 13.18 9.05 -25.79
C HIS A 6 12.08 8.66 -24.80
N ALA A 7 10.96 9.38 -24.82
CA ALA A 7 9.84 9.14 -23.92
C ALA A 7 9.16 7.77 -24.09
N ASN A 8 9.38 7.09 -25.22
CA ASN A 8 8.89 5.73 -25.47
C ASN A 8 9.84 4.64 -24.95
N GLU A 9 11.03 5.00 -24.48
CA GLU A 9 11.93 4.06 -23.83
C GLU A 9 11.50 3.84 -22.39
N ASN A 10 11.19 2.59 -22.05
CA ASN A 10 10.88 2.23 -20.68
C ASN A 10 12.12 2.19 -19.79
N ASP A 11 11.91 2.25 -18.48
CA ASP A 11 12.99 2.31 -17.48
C ASP A 11 13.95 1.11 -17.57
N ALA A 12 13.47 -0.08 -17.91
CA ALA A 12 14.30 -1.27 -18.09
C ALA A 12 15.27 -1.13 -19.29
N SER A 13 14.80 -0.55 -20.38
CA SER A 13 15.60 -0.29 -21.59
C SER A 13 16.66 0.78 -21.32
N ILE A 14 16.29 1.82 -20.57
CA ILE A 14 17.20 2.87 -20.13
C ILE A 14 18.29 2.27 -19.22
N MET A 15 17.91 1.49 -18.22
CA MET A 15 18.85 0.82 -17.29
C MET A 15 19.89 -0.01 -18.05
N ARG A 16 19.47 -0.77 -19.07
CA ARG A 16 20.37 -1.56 -19.92
C ARG A 16 21.43 -0.70 -20.61
N LYS A 17 21.10 0.54 -21.00
CA LYS A 17 22.03 1.46 -21.66
C LYS A 17 22.98 2.18 -20.70
N ILE A 18 22.59 2.38 -19.44
CA ILE A 18 23.39 3.14 -18.47
C ILE A 18 24.21 2.29 -17.51
N ILE A 19 23.85 1.03 -17.27
CA ILE A 19 24.45 0.24 -16.18
C ILE A 19 25.98 0.19 -16.25
N ASP A 20 26.55 0.04 -17.44
CA ASP A 20 28.00 0.03 -17.64
C ASP A 20 28.65 1.40 -17.40
N SER A 21 27.90 2.48 -17.62
CA SER A 21 28.35 3.84 -17.32
C SER A 21 28.23 4.22 -15.83
N MET A 22 27.64 3.34 -15.00
CA MET A 22 27.43 3.56 -13.57
C MET A 22 28.48 2.89 -12.68
N SER A 23 29.58 2.39 -13.24
CA SER A 23 30.65 1.69 -12.50
C SER A 23 31.26 2.48 -11.33
N ASN A 24 31.14 3.80 -11.34
CA ASN A 24 31.61 4.67 -10.24
C ASN A 24 30.59 4.85 -9.12
N LEU A 25 29.37 4.33 -9.28
CA LEU A 25 28.25 4.45 -8.34
C LEU A 25 27.82 3.11 -7.75
N VAL A 26 28.08 2.02 -8.47
CA VAL A 26 27.70 0.66 -8.07
C VAL A 26 28.85 -0.31 -8.29
N GLN A 27 28.93 -1.33 -7.46
CA GLN A 27 29.94 -2.40 -7.50
C GLN A 27 29.28 -3.78 -7.37
N SER A 28 30.02 -4.83 -7.73
CA SER A 28 29.57 -6.22 -7.55
C SER A 28 29.08 -6.43 -6.11
N ASP A 29 28.09 -7.31 -5.93
CA ASP A 29 27.35 -7.57 -4.68
C ASP A 29 26.39 -6.47 -4.17
N ASP A 30 26.35 -5.29 -4.80
CA ASP A 30 25.37 -4.25 -4.44
C ASP A 30 23.92 -4.73 -4.65
N ILE A 31 23.01 -4.22 -3.81
CA ILE A 31 21.60 -4.58 -3.82
C ILE A 31 20.80 -3.54 -4.61
N PHE A 32 20.24 -3.97 -5.74
CA PHE A 32 19.29 -3.21 -6.54
C PHE A 32 17.87 -3.47 -6.06
N VAL A 33 17.23 -2.45 -5.47
CA VAL A 33 15.82 -2.49 -5.07
C VAL A 33 14.98 -1.78 -6.12
N LEU A 34 14.25 -2.54 -6.93
CA LEU A 34 13.63 -2.05 -8.17
C LEU A 34 12.10 -2.09 -8.16
N ASP A 35 11.51 -1.33 -9.09
CA ASP A 35 10.11 -1.47 -9.45
C ASP A 35 9.88 -2.64 -10.42
N ILE A 36 8.65 -3.15 -10.45
CA ILE A 36 8.23 -4.22 -11.37
C ILE A 36 8.44 -3.83 -12.85
N GLY A 37 8.46 -2.54 -13.17
CA GLY A 37 8.80 -2.02 -14.50
C GLY A 37 10.22 -2.39 -14.97
N PHE A 38 11.13 -2.74 -14.05
CA PHE A 38 12.51 -3.15 -14.37
C PHE A 38 12.68 -4.66 -14.59
N ARG A 39 11.59 -5.44 -14.57
CA ARG A 39 11.65 -6.92 -14.68
C ARG A 39 12.51 -7.42 -15.85
N ASP A 40 12.49 -6.71 -16.98
CA ASP A 40 13.13 -7.16 -18.23
C ASP A 40 14.66 -6.92 -18.21
N VAL A 41 15.19 -6.15 -17.25
CA VAL A 41 16.63 -5.92 -17.07
C VAL A 41 17.24 -6.75 -15.93
N VAL A 42 16.41 -7.44 -15.13
CA VAL A 42 16.88 -8.28 -14.00
C VAL A 42 17.96 -9.29 -14.41
N PRO A 43 17.82 -10.07 -15.51
CA PRO A 43 18.86 -11.05 -15.88
C PRO A 43 20.21 -10.40 -16.20
N LEU A 44 20.19 -9.19 -16.79
CA LEU A 44 21.42 -8.44 -17.06
C LEU A 44 22.11 -8.03 -15.76
N LEU A 45 21.35 -7.48 -14.81
CA LEU A 45 21.90 -7.06 -13.52
C LEU A 45 22.48 -8.25 -12.74
N GLN A 46 21.79 -9.40 -12.75
CA GLN A 46 22.29 -10.62 -12.11
C GLN A 46 23.55 -11.18 -12.80
N SER A 47 23.66 -11.08 -14.14
CA SER A 47 24.88 -11.47 -14.86
C SER A 47 26.10 -10.61 -14.52
N LYS A 48 25.86 -9.43 -13.93
CA LYS A 48 26.87 -8.51 -13.40
C LYS A 48 27.06 -8.66 -11.89
N GLU A 49 26.61 -9.78 -11.31
CA GLU A 49 26.77 -10.11 -9.89
C GLU A 49 26.05 -9.17 -8.91
N PHE A 50 25.08 -8.37 -9.40
CA PHE A 50 24.23 -7.58 -8.52
C PHE A 50 23.13 -8.44 -7.89
N LYS A 51 22.78 -8.14 -6.64
CA LYS A 51 21.62 -8.71 -5.96
C LYS A 51 20.39 -7.90 -6.32
N VAL A 52 19.44 -8.50 -7.03
CA VAL A 52 18.26 -7.78 -7.52
C VAL A 52 17.02 -8.18 -6.73
N MET A 53 16.36 -7.17 -6.14
CA MET A 53 15.15 -7.31 -5.35
C MET A 53 14.03 -6.50 -6.00
N MET A 54 12.91 -7.16 -6.33
CA MET A 54 11.72 -6.49 -6.87
C MET A 54 10.44 -7.13 -6.32
N PRO A 55 9.28 -6.43 -6.36
CA PRO A 55 8.02 -7.05 -6.01
C PRO A 55 7.71 -8.26 -6.90
N SER A 56 7.13 -9.30 -6.31
CA SER A 56 6.76 -10.53 -7.01
C SER A 56 5.59 -10.32 -7.97
N ILE A 57 5.56 -11.11 -9.04
CA ILE A 57 4.53 -11.08 -10.07
C ILE A 57 3.60 -12.29 -9.91
N LYS A 58 2.30 -12.05 -9.69
CA LYS A 58 1.33 -13.14 -9.53
C LYS A 58 1.04 -13.92 -10.81
N GLY A 59 1.34 -13.34 -11.98
CA GLY A 59 1.02 -13.92 -13.29
C GLY A 59 -0.49 -14.12 -13.45
N LYS A 60 -0.89 -15.29 -13.97
CA LYS A 60 -2.31 -15.68 -14.13
C LYS A 60 -3.01 -16.03 -12.82
N ARG A 61 -2.29 -16.16 -11.70
CA ARG A 61 -2.88 -16.49 -10.40
C ARG A 61 -3.71 -15.33 -9.86
N LYS A 62 -4.70 -15.66 -9.02
CA LYS A 62 -5.52 -14.65 -8.32
C LYS A 62 -4.67 -13.85 -7.33
N GLN A 63 -3.78 -14.52 -6.59
CA GLN A 63 -2.99 -13.95 -5.49
C GLN A 63 -1.53 -14.45 -5.55
N LEU A 64 -0.64 -13.69 -4.91
CA LEU A 64 0.71 -14.14 -4.55
C LEU A 64 0.63 -15.16 -3.40
N THR A 65 1.60 -16.07 -3.33
CA THR A 65 1.82 -16.89 -2.13
C THR A 65 2.22 -16.02 -0.94
N ALA A 66 2.12 -16.55 0.28
CA ALA A 66 2.55 -15.82 1.48
C ALA A 66 4.02 -15.38 1.38
N LYS A 67 4.91 -16.27 0.93
CA LYS A 67 6.34 -15.99 0.71
C LYS A 67 6.55 -14.83 -0.27
N GLU A 68 6.00 -14.92 -1.49
CA GLU A 68 6.14 -13.88 -2.52
C GLU A 68 5.56 -12.52 -2.05
N ALA A 69 4.45 -12.55 -1.32
CA ALA A 69 3.82 -11.34 -0.81
C ALA A 69 4.65 -10.70 0.33
N ASN A 70 5.29 -11.52 1.18
CA ASN A 70 6.22 -11.06 2.22
C ASN A 70 7.51 -10.49 1.63
N GLU A 71 8.12 -11.16 0.64
CA GLU A 71 9.28 -10.65 -0.09
C GLU A 71 8.98 -9.30 -0.76
N SER A 72 7.80 -9.20 -1.40
CA SER A 72 7.31 -7.93 -1.95
C SER A 72 7.14 -6.85 -0.88
N ARG A 73 6.75 -7.23 0.35
CA ARG A 73 6.60 -6.28 1.45
C ARG A 73 7.95 -5.70 1.88
N SER A 74 9.00 -6.53 1.95
CA SER A 74 10.36 -6.09 2.26
C SER A 74 10.87 -5.07 1.23
N VAL A 75 10.65 -5.33 -0.06
CA VAL A 75 10.99 -4.40 -1.14
C VAL A 75 10.23 -3.08 -1.02
N THR A 76 8.91 -3.13 -0.84
CA THR A 76 8.07 -1.92 -0.76
C THR A 76 8.33 -1.10 0.52
N LYS A 77 8.75 -1.73 1.63
CA LYS A 77 9.12 -1.03 2.86
C LYS A 77 10.31 -0.09 2.65
N ILE A 78 11.30 -0.51 1.87
CA ILE A 78 12.48 0.29 1.54
C ILE A 78 12.14 1.37 0.50
N ARG A 79 11.50 0.95 -0.60
CA ARG A 79 11.18 1.83 -1.73
C ARG A 79 10.34 3.04 -1.33
N TRP A 80 9.38 2.84 -0.42
CA TRP A 80 8.46 3.90 0.00
C TRP A 80 9.18 5.18 0.44
N VAL A 81 10.29 5.09 1.17
CA VAL A 81 11.02 6.28 1.66
C VAL A 81 11.58 7.09 0.49
N VAL A 82 12.15 6.40 -0.50
CA VAL A 82 12.71 7.02 -1.72
C VAL A 82 11.59 7.67 -2.54
N GLU A 83 10.51 6.94 -2.77
CA GLU A 83 9.34 7.41 -3.52
C GLU A 83 8.69 8.63 -2.84
N ALA A 84 8.56 8.62 -1.52
CA ALA A 84 7.98 9.73 -0.77
C ALA A 84 8.84 11.00 -0.87
N LYS A 85 10.18 10.88 -0.80
CA LYS A 85 11.08 12.02 -0.98
C LYS A 85 11.06 12.55 -2.42
N HIS A 86 11.06 11.67 -3.41
CA HIS A 86 10.93 12.05 -4.81
C HIS A 86 9.59 12.75 -5.09
N GLY A 87 8.48 12.21 -4.57
CA GLY A 87 7.17 12.83 -4.67
C GLY A 87 7.11 14.21 -4.02
N ALA A 88 7.74 14.38 -2.85
CA ALA A 88 7.81 15.67 -2.16
C ALA A 88 8.59 16.73 -2.95
N LEU A 89 9.67 16.33 -3.65
CA LEU A 89 10.42 17.20 -4.55
C LEU A 89 9.55 17.63 -5.73
N LYS A 90 8.94 16.66 -6.43
CA LYS A 90 8.10 16.92 -7.61
C LYS A 90 6.90 17.82 -7.30
N GLN A 91 6.18 17.55 -6.21
CA GLN A 91 5.00 18.33 -5.82
C GLN A 91 5.32 19.80 -5.48
N ARG A 92 6.47 20.05 -4.83
CA ARG A 92 6.85 21.42 -4.41
C ARG A 92 7.58 22.19 -5.49
N PHE A 93 8.39 21.49 -6.29
CA PHE A 93 9.22 22.08 -7.33
C PHE A 93 8.74 21.56 -8.69
N LYS A 94 7.67 22.16 -9.22
CA LYS A 94 7.06 21.78 -10.50
C LYS A 94 8.05 21.66 -11.67
N LEU A 95 9.12 22.47 -11.63
CA LEU A 95 10.24 22.39 -12.57
C LEU A 95 10.85 20.98 -12.67
N LEU A 96 10.86 20.23 -11.56
CA LEU A 96 11.41 18.86 -11.48
C LEU A 96 10.38 17.76 -11.74
N ASP A 97 9.10 18.10 -11.82
CA ASP A 97 8.01 17.15 -12.13
C ASP A 97 7.76 17.05 -13.64
N GLN A 98 7.92 18.16 -14.36
CA GLN A 98 7.66 18.25 -15.79
C GLN A 98 8.90 18.00 -16.66
N THR A 99 8.68 17.96 -17.97
CA THR A 99 9.74 17.90 -18.97
C THR A 99 10.62 19.14 -18.89
N LEU A 100 11.92 18.93 -18.63
CA LEU A 100 12.94 19.99 -18.64
C LEU A 100 13.42 20.24 -20.07
N ASP A 101 13.64 21.51 -20.43
CA ASP A 101 14.36 21.85 -21.67
C ASP A 101 15.77 21.24 -21.61
N ASN A 102 16.22 20.63 -22.69
CA ASN A 102 17.55 20.04 -22.82
C ASN A 102 18.67 21.03 -22.47
N LYS A 103 18.44 22.33 -22.64
CA LYS A 103 19.37 23.41 -22.22
C LYS A 103 19.61 23.44 -20.71
N MET A 104 18.70 22.90 -19.91
CA MET A 104 18.81 22.85 -18.44
C MET A 104 19.59 21.63 -17.94
N LEU A 105 19.94 20.67 -18.80
CA LEU A 105 20.66 19.45 -18.40
C LEU A 105 21.97 19.71 -17.63
N PRO A 106 22.84 20.66 -18.04
CA PRO A 106 24.06 20.93 -17.28
C PRO A 106 23.79 21.35 -15.83
N ASN A 107 22.61 21.93 -15.59
CA ASN A 107 22.20 22.48 -14.29
C ASN A 107 21.35 21.50 -13.47
N ILE A 108 20.92 20.36 -14.02
CA ILE A 108 19.93 19.47 -13.38
C ILE A 108 20.41 18.99 -12.01
N LYS A 109 21.70 18.66 -11.88
CA LYS A 109 22.33 18.25 -10.62
C LYS A 109 22.25 19.37 -9.58
N SER A 110 22.54 20.60 -9.97
CA SER A 110 22.46 21.78 -9.09
C SER A 110 21.02 22.07 -8.68
N LEU A 111 20.06 21.95 -9.61
CA LEU A 111 18.63 22.13 -9.32
C LEU A 111 18.15 21.12 -8.28
N TYR A 112 18.44 19.83 -8.45
CA TYR A 112 18.07 18.80 -7.47
C TYR A 112 18.73 19.04 -6.11
N ARG A 113 19.99 19.50 -6.07
CA ARG A 113 20.68 19.83 -4.81
C ARG A 113 20.02 21.01 -4.09
N ILE A 114 19.72 22.10 -4.81
CA ILE A 114 19.06 23.28 -4.26
C ILE A 114 17.65 22.92 -3.77
N ALA A 115 16.86 22.22 -4.59
CA ALA A 115 15.51 21.78 -4.22
C ALA A 115 15.53 20.87 -2.99
N SER A 116 16.49 19.94 -2.91
CA SER A 116 16.66 19.05 -1.75
C SER A 116 17.06 19.82 -0.49
N TYR A 117 17.95 20.81 -0.61
CA TYR A 117 18.32 21.68 0.51
C TYR A 117 17.11 22.46 1.03
N LEU A 118 16.37 23.12 0.14
CA LEU A 118 15.14 23.86 0.48
C LEU A 118 14.08 22.95 1.10
N LEU A 119 13.90 21.75 0.55
CA LEU A 119 12.97 20.75 1.10
C LEU A 119 13.37 20.37 2.53
N ASN A 120 14.66 20.09 2.78
CA ASN A 120 15.15 19.72 4.10
C ASN A 120 15.07 20.87 5.12
N LEU A 121 15.26 22.11 4.67
CA LEU A 121 15.24 23.29 5.53
C LEU A 121 13.81 23.71 5.93
N PHE A 122 12.86 23.68 4.99
CA PHE A 122 11.55 24.30 5.19
C PHE A 122 10.36 23.33 5.23
N SER A 123 10.53 22.06 4.85
CA SER A 123 9.42 21.10 4.82
C SER A 123 9.39 20.22 6.04
N LYS A 124 8.18 19.79 6.42
CA LYS A 124 8.00 18.77 7.46
C LYS A 124 8.75 17.48 7.07
N PRO A 125 9.62 16.95 7.94
CA PRO A 125 10.26 15.66 7.70
C PRO A 125 9.24 14.54 7.54
N LEU A 126 9.65 13.46 6.87
CA LEU A 126 8.85 12.23 6.89
C LEU A 126 8.76 11.73 8.33
N THR A 127 7.57 11.27 8.73
CA THR A 127 7.39 10.59 10.01
C THR A 127 8.33 9.40 10.05
N SER A 128 9.22 9.40 11.04
CA SER A 128 10.20 8.34 11.23
C SER A 128 9.73 7.40 12.34
N ASP A 129 9.75 6.11 12.06
CA ASP A 129 9.52 5.06 13.06
C ASP A 129 10.84 4.70 13.79
N ILE A 130 11.83 5.60 13.85
CA ILE A 130 13.20 5.30 14.32
C ILE A 130 13.23 4.67 15.72
N HIS A 131 12.40 5.18 16.63
CA HIS A 131 12.32 4.68 18.00
C HIS A 131 11.75 3.27 18.11
N MET A 132 11.09 2.77 17.06
CA MET A 132 10.44 1.46 17.02
C MET A 132 11.00 0.57 15.90
N SER A 133 12.12 0.99 15.30
CA SER A 133 12.62 0.41 14.04
C SER A 133 13.11 -1.02 14.22
N ASN A 134 13.72 -1.31 15.38
CA ASN A 134 14.17 -2.66 15.73
C ASN A 134 12.98 -3.60 15.97
N GLU A 135 11.96 -3.17 16.72
CA GLU A 135 10.77 -3.99 16.97
C GLU A 135 10.02 -4.28 15.67
N ILE A 136 9.89 -3.28 14.78
CA ILE A 136 9.30 -3.49 13.46
C ILE A 136 10.12 -4.49 12.66
N TYR A 137 11.46 -4.37 12.66
CA TYR A 137 12.33 -5.28 11.93
C TYR A 137 12.22 -6.72 12.44
N GLU A 138 12.31 -6.93 13.76
CA GLU A 138 12.17 -8.25 14.39
C GLU A 138 10.80 -8.87 14.10
N GLN A 139 9.73 -8.07 14.15
CA GLN A 139 8.39 -8.52 13.80
C GLN A 139 8.28 -8.92 12.32
N MET A 140 8.92 -8.18 11.42
CA MET A 140 8.93 -8.54 10.00
C MET A 140 9.70 -9.86 9.76
N ILE A 141 10.87 -10.03 10.37
CA ILE A 141 11.70 -11.23 10.19
C ILE A 141 11.01 -12.47 10.76
N SER A 142 10.45 -12.38 11.97
CA SER A 142 9.77 -13.52 12.63
C SER A 142 8.57 -14.04 11.81
N LYS A 143 7.92 -13.18 11.02
CA LYS A 143 6.76 -13.53 10.19
C LYS A 143 7.11 -13.89 8.75
N ASN A 144 8.31 -13.57 8.27
CA ASN A 144 8.65 -13.58 6.84
C ASN A 144 8.46 -14.94 6.17
N TYR A 145 8.73 -16.03 6.90
CA TYR A 145 8.63 -17.41 6.41
C TYR A 145 7.46 -18.19 7.02
N SER A 146 6.60 -17.53 7.79
CA SER A 146 5.44 -18.18 8.39
C SER A 146 4.37 -18.47 7.35
N GLU A 147 3.81 -19.67 7.36
CA GLU A 147 2.61 -19.98 6.59
C GLU A 147 1.38 -19.23 7.16
N ASN A 148 0.50 -18.77 6.28
CA ASN A 148 -0.76 -18.18 6.69
C ASN A 148 -1.80 -19.28 6.97
N ILE A 149 -1.78 -19.83 8.17
CA ILE A 149 -2.65 -20.95 8.59
C ILE A 149 -4.13 -20.59 8.42
N LEU A 150 -4.53 -19.34 8.70
CA LEU A 150 -5.90 -18.89 8.48
C LEU A 150 -6.29 -18.95 6.99
N ALA A 151 -5.39 -18.61 6.08
CA ALA A 151 -5.66 -18.74 4.65
C ALA A 151 -5.85 -20.21 4.23
N VAL A 152 -5.06 -21.13 4.79
CA VAL A 152 -5.22 -22.57 4.59
C VAL A 152 -6.60 -23.03 5.08
N GLU A 153 -7.00 -22.61 6.28
CA GLU A 153 -8.31 -22.93 6.86
C GLU A 153 -9.47 -22.40 6.01
N VAL A 154 -9.36 -21.15 5.51
CA VAL A 154 -10.34 -20.49 4.64
C VAL A 154 -10.55 -21.27 3.34
N GLU A 155 -9.47 -21.75 2.73
CA GLU A 155 -9.52 -22.53 1.49
C GLU A 155 -10.15 -23.91 1.73
N GLN A 156 -9.68 -24.63 2.76
CA GLN A 156 -10.18 -25.96 3.15
C GLN A 156 -11.68 -25.94 3.48
N LYS A 157 -12.14 -24.94 4.24
CA LYS A 157 -13.55 -24.79 4.60
C LYS A 157 -14.40 -24.16 3.50
N GLY A 158 -13.77 -23.73 2.40
CA GLY A 158 -14.42 -23.14 1.23
C GLY A 158 -15.17 -21.85 1.55
N TRP A 159 -14.71 -21.05 2.52
CA TRP A 159 -15.43 -19.83 2.94
C TRP A 159 -15.50 -18.77 1.84
N MET A 160 -14.57 -18.81 0.88
CA MET A 160 -14.63 -17.99 -0.35
C MET A 160 -15.70 -18.47 -1.35
N ARG A 161 -16.28 -19.65 -1.18
CA ARG A 161 -17.30 -20.20 -2.09
C ARG A 161 -18.70 -20.15 -1.49
N LYS A 162 -18.80 -20.17 -0.16
CA LYS A 162 -20.06 -20.13 0.57
C LYS A 162 -20.69 -18.73 0.50
N LYS A 163 -22.00 -18.70 0.23
CA LYS A 163 -22.82 -17.51 0.50
C LYS A 163 -23.07 -17.46 2.00
N LEU A 164 -22.65 -16.37 2.63
CA LEU A 164 -22.87 -16.13 4.05
C LEU A 164 -23.83 -14.95 4.20
N PRO A 165 -24.72 -14.95 5.20
CA PRO A 165 -25.64 -13.85 5.46
C PRO A 165 -24.89 -12.71 6.15
N PHE A 166 -24.17 -11.91 5.37
CA PHE A 166 -23.44 -10.76 5.91
C PHE A 166 -24.40 -9.70 6.45
N GLN A 167 -24.06 -9.14 7.61
CA GLN A 167 -24.79 -8.04 8.25
C GLN A 167 -24.00 -6.74 8.08
N MET A 168 -24.70 -5.62 7.89
CA MET A 168 -24.07 -4.30 7.81
C MET A 168 -23.47 -3.91 9.16
N PHE A 169 -22.34 -3.22 9.12
CA PHE A 169 -21.70 -2.70 10.34
C PHE A 169 -22.51 -1.57 10.97
N SER A 170 -22.69 -1.64 12.29
CA SER A 170 -23.09 -0.53 13.16
C SER A 170 -22.01 -0.22 14.19
N SER A 171 -22.10 0.95 14.84
CA SER A 171 -21.12 1.40 15.85
C SER A 171 -21.03 0.50 17.09
N ASN A 172 -22.07 -0.29 17.36
CA ASN A 172 -22.16 -1.15 18.55
C ASN A 172 -21.87 -2.63 18.24
N ASP A 173 -21.49 -2.95 17.01
CA ASP A 173 -21.19 -4.33 16.63
C ASP A 173 -19.77 -4.74 17.04
N ILE A 174 -19.58 -6.02 17.37
CA ILE A 174 -18.29 -6.63 17.70
C ILE A 174 -17.60 -5.88 18.87
N THR A 175 -18.29 -5.85 20.01
CA THR A 175 -17.82 -5.18 21.23
C THR A 175 -16.59 -5.84 21.86
N ASP A 176 -16.35 -7.12 21.56
CA ASP A 176 -15.21 -7.90 22.06
C ASP A 176 -13.96 -7.80 21.17
N PHE A 177 -13.98 -6.98 20.12
CA PHE A 177 -12.76 -6.74 19.33
C PHE A 177 -11.73 -5.99 20.17
N PRO A 178 -10.46 -6.42 20.19
CA PRO A 178 -9.42 -5.83 21.03
C PRO A 178 -9.18 -4.36 20.66
N GLN A 179 -9.00 -3.53 21.68
CA GLN A 179 -8.55 -2.15 21.50
C GLN A 179 -7.03 -2.12 21.39
N LEU A 180 -6.50 -1.37 20.41
CA LEU A 180 -5.07 -1.22 20.18
C LEU A 180 -4.70 0.26 20.16
N SER A 181 -3.57 0.58 20.76
CA SER A 181 -2.92 1.88 20.70
C SER A 181 -2.28 2.12 19.32
N GLU A 182 -1.98 3.38 18.99
CA GLU A 182 -1.30 3.73 17.75
C GLU A 182 0.09 3.06 17.61
N PRO A 183 0.94 2.99 18.66
CA PRO A 183 2.20 2.24 18.60
C PRO A 183 2.03 0.76 18.28
N GLU A 184 1.03 0.09 18.87
CA GLU A 184 0.74 -1.32 18.59
C GLU A 184 0.28 -1.52 17.15
N LEU A 185 -0.54 -0.61 16.63
CA LEU A 185 -0.96 -0.62 15.23
C LEU A 185 0.22 -0.38 14.27
N LYS A 186 1.17 0.50 14.62
CA LYS A 186 2.41 0.67 13.84
C LYS A 186 3.22 -0.62 13.82
N LEU A 187 3.34 -1.32 14.94
CA LEU A 187 4.04 -2.60 14.99
C LEU A 187 3.33 -3.66 14.13
N LEU A 188 2.01 -3.81 14.29
CA LEU A 188 1.18 -4.75 13.53
C LEU A 188 1.22 -4.47 12.02
N PHE A 189 1.21 -3.19 11.63
CA PHE A 189 1.21 -2.76 10.24
C PHE A 189 2.60 -2.53 9.67
N THR A 190 3.67 -2.80 10.41
CA THR A 190 5.07 -2.60 9.96
C THR A 190 5.41 -1.15 9.62
N GLY A 191 4.84 -0.20 10.37
CA GLY A 191 5.21 1.22 10.40
C GLY A 191 4.09 2.21 10.09
N SER A 192 4.40 3.49 10.30
CA SER A 192 3.46 4.62 10.15
C SER A 192 2.86 4.74 8.75
N TYR A 193 3.60 4.36 7.70
CA TYR A 193 3.09 4.43 6.33
C TYR A 193 1.86 3.56 6.12
N GLN A 194 1.91 2.30 6.53
CA GLN A 194 0.81 1.36 6.30
C GLN A 194 -0.39 1.72 7.20
N LEU A 195 -0.15 2.28 8.39
CA LEU A 195 -1.19 2.90 9.21
C LEU A 195 -1.87 4.06 8.48
N GLY A 196 -1.10 4.97 7.88
CA GLY A 196 -1.64 6.06 7.05
C GLY A 196 -2.48 5.55 5.88
N GLN A 197 -2.02 4.49 5.19
CA GLN A 197 -2.80 3.83 4.13
C GLN A 197 -4.10 3.20 4.65
N ALA A 198 -4.10 2.63 5.86
CA ALA A 198 -5.30 2.09 6.48
C ALA A 198 -6.33 3.19 6.72
N ILE A 199 -5.91 4.35 7.23
CA ILE A 199 -6.78 5.52 7.45
C ILE A 199 -7.33 6.04 6.13
N SER A 200 -6.49 6.21 5.11
CA SER A 200 -6.94 6.65 3.78
C SER A 200 -7.95 5.68 3.16
N TYR A 201 -7.70 4.37 3.29
CA TYR A 201 -8.62 3.36 2.77
C TYR A 201 -9.94 3.34 3.55
N LEU A 202 -9.89 3.48 4.88
CA LEU A 202 -11.09 3.55 5.72
C LEU A 202 -11.98 4.74 5.32
N ALA A 203 -11.39 5.89 5.02
CA ALA A 203 -12.14 7.07 4.59
C ALA A 203 -12.95 6.82 3.30
N GLU A 204 -12.46 5.97 2.40
CA GLU A 204 -13.17 5.59 1.16
C GLU A 204 -14.27 4.54 1.39
N LEU A 205 -14.22 3.83 2.52
CA LEU A 205 -15.26 2.89 2.93
C LEU A 205 -16.46 3.54 3.61
N LEU A 206 -16.31 4.80 4.03
CA LEU A 206 -17.41 5.61 4.51
C LEU A 206 -18.20 6.18 3.34
N ASP A 207 -19.52 6.15 3.41
CA ASP A 207 -20.37 6.91 2.50
C ASP A 207 -20.52 8.39 2.94
N GLU A 208 -21.32 9.14 2.19
CA GLU A 208 -21.63 10.54 2.46
C GLU A 208 -22.32 10.74 3.81
N ASN A 209 -23.08 9.74 4.27
CA ASN A 209 -23.79 9.74 5.55
C ASN A 209 -22.93 9.19 6.70
N GLY A 210 -21.70 8.76 6.42
CA GLY A 210 -20.81 8.15 7.41
C GLY A 210 -21.11 6.69 7.74
N ALA A 211 -21.99 6.04 6.99
CA ALA A 211 -22.20 4.60 7.11
C ALA A 211 -21.08 3.83 6.40
N PHE A 212 -20.75 2.66 6.95
CA PHE A 212 -19.69 1.81 6.42
C PHE A 212 -20.20 0.91 5.30
N LYS A 213 -19.47 0.90 4.18
CA LYS A 213 -19.61 -0.08 3.09
C LYS A 213 -18.92 -1.40 3.43
N MET A 214 -19.13 -1.87 4.66
CA MET A 214 -18.58 -3.13 5.17
C MET A 214 -19.70 -4.00 5.70
N ALA A 215 -19.56 -5.30 5.47
CA ALA A 215 -20.49 -6.31 5.96
C ALA A 215 -19.71 -7.38 6.72
N TYR A 216 -20.26 -7.95 7.79
CA TYR A 216 -19.58 -8.97 8.57
C TYR A 216 -20.44 -10.19 8.90
N VAL A 217 -19.74 -11.29 9.18
CA VAL A 217 -20.26 -12.46 9.89
C VAL A 217 -19.25 -12.84 10.95
N LYS A 218 -19.68 -12.85 12.21
CA LYS A 218 -18.89 -13.37 13.31
C LYS A 218 -19.22 -14.85 13.49
N ASP A 219 -18.20 -15.70 13.34
CA ASP A 219 -18.31 -17.13 13.59
C ASP A 219 -18.05 -17.44 15.08
N GLN A 220 -18.53 -18.57 15.58
CA GLN A 220 -18.29 -19.04 16.96
C GLN A 220 -16.79 -19.25 17.25
N THR A 221 -15.96 -19.33 16.21
CA THR A 221 -14.51 -19.58 16.30
C THR A 221 -13.65 -18.32 16.46
N LYS A 222 -14.23 -17.18 16.90
CA LYS A 222 -13.51 -15.88 17.01
C LYS A 222 -12.85 -15.44 15.68
N ILE A 223 -13.45 -15.84 14.56
CA ILE A 223 -13.05 -15.43 13.21
C ILE A 223 -14.09 -14.46 12.67
N LEU A 224 -13.61 -13.28 12.32
CA LEU A 224 -14.39 -12.22 11.72
C LEU A 224 -14.25 -12.29 10.20
N LYS A 225 -15.36 -12.53 9.51
CA LYS A 225 -15.43 -12.59 8.04
C LYS A 225 -16.04 -11.29 7.56
N ILE A 226 -15.34 -10.53 6.73
CA ILE A 226 -15.75 -9.18 6.32
C ILE A 226 -15.72 -9.03 4.80
N GLN A 227 -16.70 -8.30 4.26
CA GLN A 227 -16.70 -7.80 2.90
C GLN A 227 -16.28 -6.32 2.87
N VAL A 228 -15.29 -6.01 2.03
CA VAL A 228 -14.74 -4.66 1.85
C VAL A 228 -14.82 -4.29 0.37
N GLN A 229 -15.46 -3.17 0.06
CA GLN A 229 -15.59 -2.66 -1.29
C GLN A 229 -14.24 -2.20 -1.84
N SER A 230 -13.90 -2.54 -3.09
CA SER A 230 -12.68 -2.09 -3.76
C SER A 230 -12.73 -0.60 -4.09
N ARG A 231 -11.68 0.13 -3.72
CA ARG A 231 -11.51 1.55 -4.06
C ARG A 231 -11.45 1.88 -5.55
N HIS A 232 -10.92 0.96 -6.37
CA HIS A 232 -10.69 1.23 -7.80
C HIS A 232 -11.82 0.71 -8.71
N ILE A 233 -12.68 -0.17 -8.19
CA ILE A 233 -13.66 -0.91 -9.00
C ILE A 233 -14.93 -1.08 -8.17
N SER A 234 -15.97 -0.31 -8.47
CA SER A 234 -17.24 -0.30 -7.74
C SER A 234 -17.96 -1.64 -7.70
N LYS A 235 -17.76 -2.53 -8.68
CA LYS A 235 -18.36 -3.88 -8.70
C LYS A 235 -17.56 -4.92 -7.91
N LYS A 236 -16.35 -4.60 -7.44
CA LYS A 236 -15.44 -5.59 -6.85
C LYS A 236 -15.44 -5.51 -5.33
N VAL A 237 -15.84 -6.59 -4.68
CA VAL A 237 -15.76 -6.74 -3.22
C VAL A 237 -14.65 -7.73 -2.89
N TYR A 238 -13.84 -7.41 -1.88
CA TYR A 238 -12.84 -8.31 -1.31
C TYR A 238 -13.35 -8.90 0.00
N ARG A 239 -13.19 -10.21 0.18
CA ARG A 239 -13.39 -10.82 1.49
C ARG A 239 -12.11 -10.81 2.31
N CYS A 240 -12.24 -10.41 3.56
CA CYS A 240 -11.20 -10.37 4.58
C CYS A 240 -11.58 -11.30 5.72
N PHE A 241 -10.59 -11.95 6.31
CA PHE A 241 -10.76 -12.86 7.45
C PHE A 241 -9.77 -12.42 8.51
N ILE A 242 -10.23 -12.25 9.75
CA ILE A 242 -9.40 -11.86 10.88
C ILE A 242 -9.70 -12.80 12.02
N LYS A 243 -8.68 -13.51 12.49
CA LYS A 243 -8.73 -14.34 13.69
C LYS A 243 -8.16 -13.53 14.85
N TYR A 244 -8.95 -13.36 15.90
CA TYR A 244 -8.57 -12.58 17.07
C TYR A 244 -8.89 -13.31 18.37
N HIS A 245 -8.18 -12.94 19.44
CA HIS A 245 -8.40 -13.47 20.78
C HIS A 245 -8.58 -12.30 21.76
N PRO A 246 -9.81 -12.04 22.23
CA PRO A 246 -10.13 -10.90 23.10
C PRO A 246 -9.34 -10.85 24.41
N GLU A 247 -8.91 -12.01 24.92
CA GLU A 247 -8.25 -12.15 26.22
C GLU A 247 -6.72 -12.02 26.14
N ALA A 248 -6.14 -11.94 24.94
CA ALA A 248 -4.70 -11.71 24.80
C ALA A 248 -4.36 -10.23 25.03
N GLU A 249 -3.06 -9.93 25.11
CA GLU A 249 -2.57 -8.57 25.27
C GLU A 249 -1.86 -8.04 24.01
N GLY A 250 -2.00 -6.74 23.79
CA GLY A 250 -1.41 -5.98 22.71
C GLY A 250 -1.59 -6.59 21.32
N ILE A 251 -0.54 -6.57 20.50
CA ILE A 251 -0.63 -7.02 19.09
C ILE A 251 -0.97 -8.51 18.94
N HIS A 252 -0.78 -9.32 19.98
CA HIS A 252 -1.06 -10.76 19.95
C HIS A 252 -2.55 -11.08 19.98
N THR A 253 -3.38 -10.10 20.36
CA THR A 253 -4.84 -10.17 20.21
C THR A 253 -5.28 -10.39 18.77
N ILE A 254 -4.53 -9.87 17.80
CA ILE A 254 -4.74 -10.12 16.37
C ILE A 254 -3.81 -11.27 15.95
N GLN A 255 -4.35 -12.48 15.91
CA GLN A 255 -3.54 -13.68 15.70
C GLN A 255 -3.11 -13.83 14.23
N GLN A 256 -4.09 -13.80 13.31
CA GLN A 256 -3.88 -14.04 11.89
C GLN A 256 -4.95 -13.32 11.06
N TYR A 257 -4.62 -13.03 9.81
CA TYR A 257 -5.55 -12.44 8.86
C TYR A 257 -5.22 -12.87 7.43
N CYS A 258 -6.22 -12.84 6.56
CA CYS A 258 -6.02 -12.96 5.13
C CYS A 258 -7.09 -12.18 4.35
N CYS A 259 -6.83 -11.93 3.07
CA CYS A 259 -7.73 -11.21 2.17
C CYS A 259 -7.72 -11.87 0.78
N GLU A 260 -8.76 -11.69 -0.02
CA GLU A 260 -8.80 -12.11 -1.44
C GLU A 260 -7.93 -11.27 -2.39
N CYS A 261 -7.38 -10.14 -1.93
CA CYS A 261 -6.60 -9.27 -2.80
C CYS A 261 -5.26 -9.91 -3.19
N ALA A 262 -4.59 -9.37 -4.21
CA ALA A 262 -3.36 -9.93 -4.75
C ALA A 262 -2.27 -10.19 -3.69
N ASN A 263 -2.18 -9.33 -2.67
CA ASN A 263 -1.21 -9.40 -1.57
C ASN A 263 -1.83 -9.97 -0.27
N GLY A 264 -3.02 -10.54 -0.34
CA GLY A 264 -3.85 -10.85 0.82
C GLY A 264 -3.39 -12.05 1.66
N LEU A 265 -2.40 -12.80 1.19
CA LEU A 265 -1.85 -13.95 1.91
C LEU A 265 -0.63 -13.60 2.78
N ARG A 266 -0.10 -12.37 2.69
CA ARG A 266 1.08 -11.96 3.47
C ARG A 266 0.84 -12.04 4.98
N THR A 267 1.89 -12.40 5.69
CA THR A 267 1.97 -12.42 7.15
C THR A 267 2.81 -11.27 7.71
N VAL A 268 3.62 -10.62 6.86
CA VAL A 268 4.37 -9.40 7.18
C VAL A 268 3.52 -8.17 6.90
N GLY A 269 2.98 -7.59 7.97
CA GLY A 269 1.92 -6.58 7.86
C GLY A 269 0.69 -7.13 7.12
N CYS A 270 -0.18 -6.26 6.60
CA CYS A 270 -1.44 -6.68 6.00
C CYS A 270 -1.86 -5.73 4.87
N CYS A 271 -2.63 -6.22 3.89
CA CYS A 271 -3.16 -5.34 2.84
C CYS A 271 -4.02 -4.21 3.43
N SER A 272 -4.19 -3.13 2.67
CA SER A 272 -5.01 -1.98 3.10
C SER A 272 -6.42 -2.35 3.52
N HIS A 273 -7.04 -3.37 2.90
CA HIS A 273 -8.36 -3.89 3.28
C HIS A 273 -8.41 -4.34 4.74
N VAL A 274 -7.54 -5.28 5.11
CA VAL A 274 -7.41 -5.80 6.47
C VAL A 274 -6.96 -4.71 7.43
N ALA A 275 -6.02 -3.86 7.01
CA ALA A 275 -5.51 -2.77 7.84
C ALA A 275 -6.62 -1.78 8.22
N ALA A 276 -7.45 -1.37 7.27
CA ALA A 276 -8.57 -0.45 7.49
C ALA A 276 -9.59 -1.02 8.48
N VAL A 277 -9.93 -2.30 8.33
CA VAL A 277 -10.83 -3.01 9.25
C VAL A 277 -10.26 -3.05 10.66
N ILE A 278 -9.02 -3.53 10.82
CA ILE A 278 -8.37 -3.63 12.13
C ILE A 278 -8.30 -2.25 12.77
N TYR A 279 -7.81 -1.26 12.02
CA TYR A 279 -7.71 0.12 12.49
C TYR A 279 -9.06 0.65 12.99
N TYR A 280 -10.14 0.48 12.22
CA TYR A 280 -11.46 0.94 12.64
C TYR A 280 -11.92 0.27 13.93
N LEU A 281 -11.89 -1.07 13.98
CA LEU A 281 -12.44 -1.82 15.11
C LEU A 281 -11.61 -1.70 16.39
N SER A 282 -10.29 -1.59 16.29
CA SER A 282 -9.42 -1.53 17.46
C SER A 282 -9.13 -0.10 17.92
N HIS A 283 -9.36 0.92 17.09
CA HIS A 283 -8.89 2.27 17.38
C HIS A 283 -9.83 3.35 16.84
N GLY A 284 -10.06 3.38 15.53
CA GLY A 284 -10.77 4.46 14.84
C GLY A 284 -12.19 4.70 15.33
N ARG A 285 -12.94 3.65 15.72
CA ARG A 285 -14.31 3.77 16.25
C ARG A 285 -14.40 4.46 17.62
N TYR A 286 -13.29 4.55 18.34
CA TYR A 286 -13.21 5.18 19.66
C TYR A 286 -12.75 6.65 19.57
N LEU A 287 -12.42 7.13 18.38
CA LEU A 287 -12.06 8.52 18.15
C LEU A 287 -13.33 9.37 17.99
N SER A 288 -13.26 10.63 18.42
CA SER A 288 -14.37 11.60 18.28
C SER A 288 -14.75 11.88 16.82
N LYS A 289 -13.79 11.74 15.90
CA LYS A 289 -14.01 11.84 14.45
C LYS A 289 -13.03 10.92 13.72
N ILE A 290 -13.54 10.15 12.75
CA ILE A 290 -12.70 9.43 11.81
C ILE A 290 -12.13 10.44 10.81
N GLN A 291 -10.80 10.55 10.75
CA GLN A 291 -10.16 11.45 9.82
C GLN A 291 -10.38 10.98 8.38
N ARG A 292 -10.96 11.85 7.55
CA ARG A 292 -11.06 11.67 6.10
C ARG A 292 -9.98 12.53 5.43
N PRO A 293 -8.89 11.95 4.90
CA PRO A 293 -7.88 12.71 4.20
C PRO A 293 -8.51 13.49 3.04
N ASN A 294 -8.22 14.79 2.97
CA ASN A 294 -8.73 15.68 1.92
C ASN A 294 -10.27 15.71 1.79
N GLU A 295 -11.01 15.61 2.90
CA GLU A 295 -12.48 15.71 2.95
C GLU A 295 -13.03 16.86 2.09
N ARG A 296 -12.36 18.03 2.13
CA ARG A 296 -12.72 19.22 1.32
C ARG A 296 -12.74 18.98 -0.18
N LEU A 297 -11.92 18.05 -0.70
CA LEU A 297 -11.92 17.73 -2.14
C LEU A 297 -13.14 16.91 -2.54
N SER A 298 -13.78 16.21 -1.60
CA SER A 298 -14.96 15.37 -1.88
C SER A 298 -16.21 16.20 -2.16
N SER A 299 -16.23 17.46 -1.72
CA SER A 299 -17.34 18.40 -1.95
C SER A 299 -17.06 19.44 -3.04
N LEU A 300 -15.84 19.52 -3.58
CA LEU A 300 -15.45 20.54 -4.56
C LEU A 300 -16.16 20.40 -5.92
N PHE A 301 -16.65 19.20 -6.25
CA PHE A 301 -17.37 18.91 -7.49
C PHE A 301 -18.85 18.58 -7.28
N GLN A 302 -19.39 18.82 -6.08
CA GLN A 302 -20.83 18.82 -5.87
C GLN A 302 -21.39 20.09 -6.53
N ASN A 303 -21.54 20.03 -7.86
CA ASN A 303 -22.21 21.06 -8.64
C ASN A 303 -23.66 21.16 -8.15
N GLU A 304 -23.97 22.21 -7.40
CA GLU A 304 -25.34 22.72 -7.36
C GLU A 304 -25.72 23.14 -8.79
N GLY A 305 -26.53 22.32 -9.46
CA GLY A 305 -27.40 22.77 -10.54
C GLY A 305 -26.76 23.29 -11.83
N LEU A 306 -25.70 22.66 -12.35
CA LEU A 306 -25.41 22.79 -13.78
C LEU A 306 -26.12 21.66 -14.54
N THR A 307 -27.27 21.99 -15.11
CA THR A 307 -27.96 21.17 -16.10
C THR A 307 -27.02 21.00 -17.29
N VAL A 308 -26.33 19.87 -17.36
CA VAL A 308 -25.55 19.51 -18.54
C VAL A 308 -26.56 19.18 -19.63
N THR A 309 -26.79 20.12 -20.54
CA THR A 309 -27.48 19.85 -21.80
C THR A 309 -26.56 18.95 -22.60
N ILE A 310 -26.83 17.64 -22.58
CA ILE A 310 -26.16 16.70 -23.48
C ILE A 310 -26.87 16.90 -24.82
N GLU A 311 -26.22 17.60 -25.76
CA GLU A 311 -26.60 17.52 -27.17
C GLU A 311 -26.42 16.06 -27.59
N THR A 312 -27.54 15.41 -27.89
CA THR A 312 -27.60 14.08 -28.49
C THR A 312 -27.20 14.22 -29.94
N ASP A 313 -25.93 13.92 -30.26
CA ASP A 313 -25.57 13.54 -31.63
C ASP A 313 -25.87 12.05 -31.79
N SER A 314 -26.84 11.80 -32.67
CA SER A 314 -27.22 10.50 -33.19
C SER A 314 -26.20 10.04 -34.23
N ASP A 315 -25.58 8.90 -34.02
CA ASP A 315 -24.93 8.14 -35.09
C ASP A 315 -25.59 6.75 -35.17
N ASP A 316 -26.79 6.73 -35.76
CA ASP A 316 -27.19 5.66 -36.66
C ASP A 316 -26.70 6.08 -38.06
N ASP A 317 -25.52 5.59 -38.44
CA ASP A 317 -25.12 5.11 -39.79
C ASP A 317 -23.61 4.82 -39.87
#